data_AF-A0A952CGQ9-F1
#
_entry.id   AF-A0A952CGQ9-F1
#
_cell.length_a   1.000
_cell.length_b   1.000
_cell.length_c   1.000
_cell.angle_alpha   90.00
_cell.angle_beta   90.00
_cell.angle_gamma   90.00
#
_symmetry.space_group_name_H-M   'P 1'
#
loop_
_entity.id
_entity.type
_entity.pdbx_description
1 polymer ?
#
loop_
_entity_poly.entity_id
_entity_poly.type
_entity_poly.pdbx_seq_one_letter_code
_entity_poly.pdbx_strand_id
1 'polypeptide(L)'
;MTTRTQSEMPMQGRTDDPRIWYKPKDRGVTGRLVRSPITFGHTQLTIEWAEAQANKGEFEYAGAHIDHVVSAMTRCFTQECLREFDLLARVTQTEGKLIKVLVLRASASERPEKALKVHLVPYFESHQFACLSRFAERHRVLPGTPGGLLGWIGSQEDKVDAWEVDFPNKEGHDKWAGETLRMNALAIRLVEVLNDTSGERARRQKATRS
;
A
#
# COMPACT_ATOMS: atom_id res chain seq x y z
N MET A 1 16.61 35.73 31.03
CA MET A 1 15.57 34.84 30.48
C MET A 1 15.90 34.61 29.02
N THR A 2 16.58 33.51 28.72
CA THR A 2 17.10 33.17 27.39
C THR A 2 16.29 32.00 26.85
N THR A 3 15.51 32.26 25.80
CA THR A 3 14.67 31.30 25.11
C THR A 3 15.55 30.30 24.36
N ARG A 4 15.41 29.01 24.70
CA ARG A 4 16.05 27.89 24.01
C ARG A 4 15.46 27.76 22.60
N THR A 5 16.30 27.97 21.60
CA THR A 5 16.06 27.58 20.21
C THR A 5 15.92 26.05 20.15
N GLN A 6 14.83 25.56 19.55
CA GLN A 6 14.63 24.14 19.29
C GLN A 6 15.73 23.64 18.33
N SER A 7 16.34 22.54 18.76
CA SER A 7 17.35 21.79 18.03
C SER A 7 16.80 21.27 16.71
N GLU A 8 17.33 21.77 15.60
CA GLU A 8 17.24 21.12 14.30
C GLU A 8 17.98 19.78 14.38
N MET A 9 17.25 18.67 14.29
CA MET A 9 17.88 17.37 14.04
C MET A 9 18.23 17.25 12.55
N PRO A 10 19.39 16.68 12.20
CA PRO A 10 19.80 16.54 10.82
C PRO A 10 18.94 15.49 10.10
N MET A 11 18.14 15.95 9.13
CA MET A 11 17.34 15.13 8.22
C MET A 11 18.22 14.59 7.09
N GLN A 12 19.02 13.55 7.36
CA GLN A 12 19.75 12.84 6.31
C GLN A 12 18.87 11.77 5.66
N GLY A 13 18.61 11.92 4.36
CA GLY A 13 18.12 10.83 3.49
C GLY A 13 16.69 10.93 2.96
N ARG A 14 16.11 12.14 2.82
CA ARG A 14 14.81 12.28 2.12
C ARG A 14 14.91 11.71 0.71
N THR A 15 14.14 10.65 0.46
CA THR A 15 13.70 10.30 -0.88
C THR A 15 12.82 11.44 -1.41
N ASP A 16 12.98 11.83 -2.69
CA ASP A 16 12.22 12.96 -3.29
C ASP A 16 10.69 12.76 -3.23
N ASP A 17 10.24 11.51 -3.07
CA ASP A 17 8.83 11.18 -2.85
C ASP A 17 8.56 10.85 -1.37
N PRO A 18 7.79 11.70 -0.65
CA PRO A 18 7.44 11.48 0.76
C PRO A 18 6.48 10.31 1.01
N ARG A 19 5.96 9.67 -0.05
CA ARG A 19 5.12 8.47 0.04
C ARG A 19 5.91 7.18 -0.01
N ILE A 20 7.23 7.24 -0.27
CA ILE A 20 8.10 6.08 -0.17
C ILE A 20 8.21 5.70 1.30
N TRP A 21 7.79 4.48 1.62
CA TRP A 21 7.77 3.96 2.99
C TRP A 21 8.49 2.62 3.12
N TYR A 22 8.84 1.99 2.00
CA TYR A 22 9.63 0.77 1.99
C TYR A 22 10.84 0.97 1.07
N LYS A 23 12.04 0.88 1.64
CA LYS A 23 13.29 0.95 0.89
C LYS A 23 14.34 0.14 1.65
N PRO A 24 14.43 -1.18 1.43
CA PRO A 24 15.45 -1.98 2.07
C PRO A 24 16.84 -1.49 1.63
N LYS A 25 17.88 -1.89 2.36
CA LYS A 25 19.27 -1.51 2.04
C LYS A 25 19.72 -2.07 0.68
N ASP A 26 19.04 -3.11 0.23
CA ASP A 26 19.25 -3.81 -1.03
C ASP A 26 18.89 -2.85 -2.18
N ARG A 27 19.85 -2.64 -3.10
CA ARG A 27 19.65 -1.73 -4.23
C ARG A 27 18.56 -2.30 -5.14
N GLY A 28 17.63 -1.44 -5.57
CA GLY A 28 16.63 -1.78 -6.59
C GLY A 28 15.21 -2.00 -6.06
N VAL A 29 14.97 -2.02 -4.74
CA VAL A 29 13.59 -2.20 -4.21
C VAL A 29 13.07 -0.91 -3.60
N THR A 30 11.86 -0.51 -4.00
CA THR A 30 11.15 0.65 -3.43
C THR A 30 9.65 0.40 -3.39
N GLY A 31 9.03 0.61 -2.23
CA GLY A 31 7.59 0.63 -2.05
C GLY A 31 7.09 2.03 -1.71
N ARG A 32 6.04 2.47 -2.39
CA ARG A 32 5.41 3.78 -2.20
C ARG A 32 3.89 3.68 -2.21
N LEU A 33 3.22 4.54 -1.44
CA LEU A 33 1.77 4.70 -1.59
C LEU A 33 1.47 5.29 -2.97
N VAL A 34 0.51 4.70 -3.67
CA VAL A 34 0.08 5.17 -4.99
C VAL A 34 -0.65 6.49 -4.82
N ARG A 35 -0.34 7.48 -5.67
CA ARG A 35 -0.95 8.82 -5.62
C ARG A 35 -2.48 8.77 -5.57
N SER A 36 -3.03 7.89 -6.40
CA SER A 36 -4.46 7.74 -6.66
C SER A 36 -4.87 6.35 -6.16
N PRO A 37 -5.14 6.20 -4.85
CA PRO A 37 -5.34 4.89 -4.24
C PRO A 37 -6.73 4.31 -4.56
N ILE A 38 -6.77 3.08 -5.05
CA ILE A 38 -8.01 2.28 -5.19
C ILE A 38 -8.54 1.88 -3.81
N THR A 39 -7.63 1.57 -2.87
CA THR A 39 -7.97 1.23 -1.49
C THR A 39 -7.04 1.93 -0.49
N PHE A 40 -7.47 2.00 0.77
CA PHE A 40 -6.63 2.51 1.85
C PHE A 40 -5.29 1.77 1.88
N GLY A 41 -4.18 2.52 1.79
CA GLY A 41 -2.84 1.94 1.84
C GLY A 41 -2.36 1.29 0.52
N HIS A 42 -3.08 1.49 -0.60
CA HIS A 42 -2.66 1.01 -1.92
C HIS A 42 -1.20 1.40 -2.19
N THR A 43 -0.33 0.39 -2.33
CA THR A 43 1.12 0.57 -2.46
C THR A 43 1.60 -0.04 -3.76
N GLN A 44 2.46 0.65 -4.48
CA GLN A 44 3.25 0.08 -5.56
C GLN A 44 4.62 -0.30 -5.04
N LEU A 45 4.99 -1.57 -5.19
CA LEU A 45 6.33 -2.08 -5.02
C LEU A 45 7.01 -2.16 -6.38
N THR A 46 8.21 -1.60 -6.49
CA THR A 46 9.08 -1.66 -7.66
C THR A 46 10.36 -2.37 -7.27
N ILE A 47 10.72 -3.39 -8.04
CA ILE A 47 11.85 -4.28 -7.82
C ILE A 47 12.67 -4.31 -9.09
N GLU A 48 13.81 -3.65 -9.08
CA GLU A 48 14.76 -3.54 -10.17
C GLU A 48 15.83 -4.62 -10.03
N TRP A 49 16.23 -5.23 -11.14
CA TRP A 49 17.35 -6.17 -11.17
C TRP A 49 18.27 -5.88 -12.34
N ALA A 50 19.53 -6.32 -12.23
CA ALA A 50 20.44 -6.29 -13.36
C ALA A 50 20.04 -7.35 -14.39
N GLU A 51 20.21 -7.08 -15.69
CA GLU A 51 19.87 -8.02 -16.80
C GLU A 51 20.50 -9.42 -16.60
N ALA A 52 21.66 -9.51 -15.93
CA ALA A 52 22.33 -10.78 -15.62
C ALA A 52 21.64 -11.63 -14.52
N GLN A 53 20.73 -11.05 -13.72
CA GLN A 53 20.02 -11.72 -12.62
C GLN A 53 18.63 -12.25 -13.01
N ALA A 54 18.18 -12.00 -14.24
CA ALA A 54 16.80 -12.23 -14.67
C ALA A 54 16.38 -13.72 -14.82
N ASN A 55 17.29 -14.68 -14.58
CA ASN A 55 17.14 -16.04 -15.13
C ASN A 55 16.76 -17.17 -14.14
N LYS A 56 16.51 -16.90 -12.85
CA LYS A 56 15.77 -17.80 -11.92
C LYS A 56 15.80 -17.24 -10.50
N GLY A 57 14.62 -16.98 -9.92
CA GLY A 57 14.47 -16.54 -8.53
C GLY A 57 13.82 -15.16 -8.33
N GLU A 58 13.39 -14.49 -9.40
CA GLU A 58 12.79 -13.14 -9.32
C GLU A 58 11.53 -13.09 -8.47
N PHE A 59 10.62 -14.06 -8.64
CA PHE A 59 9.38 -14.10 -7.89
C PHE A 59 9.60 -14.51 -6.42
N GLU A 60 10.59 -15.35 -6.15
CA GLU A 60 10.97 -15.71 -4.77
C GLU A 60 11.63 -14.52 -4.06
N TYR A 61 12.53 -13.81 -4.74
CA TYR A 61 13.12 -12.56 -4.26
C TYR A 61 12.03 -11.49 -4.01
N ALA A 62 11.14 -11.30 -4.97
CA ALA A 62 10.00 -10.40 -4.82
C ALA A 62 9.07 -10.82 -3.68
N GLY A 63 8.85 -12.13 -3.52
CA GLY A 63 8.00 -12.72 -2.48
C GLY A 63 8.43 -12.28 -1.07
N ALA A 64 9.73 -12.33 -0.77
CA ALA A 64 10.24 -11.89 0.53
C ALA A 64 9.94 -10.41 0.82
N HIS A 65 10.06 -9.55 -0.19
CA HIS A 65 9.73 -8.13 -0.06
C HIS A 65 8.22 -7.90 0.06
N ILE A 66 7.42 -8.59 -0.75
CA ILE A 66 5.95 -8.55 -0.70
C ILE A 66 5.47 -8.97 0.70
N ASP A 67 5.96 -10.10 1.23
CA ASP A 67 5.57 -10.60 2.55
C ASP A 67 5.90 -9.60 3.66
N HIS A 68 7.09 -8.99 3.61
CA HIS A 68 7.49 -7.98 4.60
C HIS A 68 6.57 -6.76 4.55
N VAL A 69 6.28 -6.26 3.35
CA VAL A 69 5.40 -5.11 3.13
C VAL A 69 3.96 -5.44 3.56
N VAL A 70 3.43 -6.61 3.21
CA VAL A 70 2.10 -7.08 3.62
C VAL A 70 2.01 -7.26 5.14
N SER A 71 3.06 -7.76 5.78
CA SER A 71 3.14 -7.88 7.24
C SER A 71 3.09 -6.51 7.94
N ALA A 72 3.80 -5.51 7.40
CA ALA A 72 3.73 -4.14 7.91
C ALA A 72 2.33 -3.54 7.72
N MET A 73 1.71 -3.69 6.55
CA MET A 73 0.33 -3.27 6.29
C MET A 73 -0.66 -3.90 7.27
N THR A 74 -0.55 -5.20 7.49
CA THR A 74 -1.46 -5.96 8.37
C THR A 74 -1.40 -5.47 9.81
N ARG A 75 -0.20 -5.10 10.29
CA ARG A 75 0.00 -4.52 11.61
C ARG A 75 -0.44 -3.06 11.68
N CYS A 76 -0.28 -2.30 10.60
CA CYS A 76 -0.57 -0.88 10.55
C CYS A 76 -2.06 -0.57 10.37
N PHE A 77 -2.79 -1.34 9.57
CA PHE A 77 -4.16 -1.01 9.15
C PHE A 77 -5.19 -1.55 10.14
N THR A 78 -5.13 -1.04 11.37
CA THR A 78 -6.14 -1.26 12.42
C THR A 78 -7.32 -0.31 12.25
N GLN A 79 -8.41 -0.55 12.97
CA GLN A 79 -9.53 0.40 13.02
C GLN A 79 -9.12 1.77 13.57
N GLU A 80 -8.12 1.85 14.46
CA GLU A 80 -7.62 3.13 14.95
C GLU A 80 -6.89 3.90 13.85
N CYS A 81 -6.09 3.19 13.04
CA CYS A 81 -5.43 3.78 11.88
C CYS A 81 -6.45 4.33 10.86
N LEU A 82 -7.51 3.56 10.55
CA LEU A 82 -8.57 4.06 9.66
C LEU A 82 -9.26 5.32 10.22
N ARG A 83 -9.47 5.41 11.54
CA ARG A 83 -10.02 6.61 12.18
C ARG A 83 -9.05 7.80 12.17
N GLU A 84 -7.76 7.55 12.34
CA GLU A 84 -6.73 8.59 12.27
C GLU A 84 -6.65 9.22 10.87
N PHE A 85 -6.85 8.40 9.83
CA PHE A 85 -6.80 8.77 8.41
C PHE A 85 -8.20 8.75 7.78
N ASP A 86 -9.19 9.33 8.48
CA ASP A 86 -10.61 9.23 8.15
C ASP A 86 -10.98 9.64 6.72
N LEU A 87 -10.37 10.72 6.21
CA LEU A 87 -10.67 11.23 4.88
C LEU A 87 -10.18 10.28 3.81
N LEU A 88 -8.98 9.74 3.95
CA LEU A 88 -8.46 8.72 3.05
C LEU A 88 -9.36 7.48 3.08
N ALA A 89 -9.74 7.01 4.28
CA ALA A 89 -10.64 5.88 4.44
C ALA A 89 -12.01 6.11 3.77
N ARG A 90 -12.61 7.29 3.92
CA ARG A 90 -13.87 7.66 3.25
C ARG A 90 -13.73 7.69 1.73
N VAL A 91 -12.69 8.34 1.23
CA VAL A 91 -12.43 8.47 -0.21
C VAL A 91 -12.26 7.10 -0.86
N THR A 92 -11.57 6.18 -0.18
CA THR A 92 -11.37 4.80 -0.66
C THR A 92 -12.49 3.83 -0.23
N GLN A 93 -13.59 4.32 0.36
CA GLN A 93 -14.72 3.50 0.86
C GLN A 93 -14.28 2.34 1.77
N THR A 94 -13.26 2.57 2.59
CA THR A 94 -12.60 1.55 3.40
C THR A 94 -13.08 1.61 4.86
N GLU A 95 -13.67 0.51 5.32
CA GLU A 95 -14.09 0.32 6.71
C GLU A 95 -13.90 -1.13 7.15
N GLY A 96 -13.86 -1.33 8.48
CA GLY A 96 -13.73 -2.64 9.09
C GLY A 96 -12.29 -3.18 9.09
N LYS A 97 -12.17 -4.48 9.28
CA LYS A 97 -10.85 -5.15 9.38
C LYS A 97 -10.25 -5.39 8.00
N LEU A 98 -8.92 -5.33 7.92
CA LEU A 98 -8.18 -5.84 6.77
C LEU A 98 -8.38 -7.36 6.69
N ILE A 99 -8.87 -7.84 5.55
CA ILE A 99 -9.07 -9.27 5.28
C ILE A 99 -7.83 -9.87 4.62
N LYS A 100 -7.30 -9.19 3.60
CA LYS A 100 -6.13 -9.63 2.82
C LYS A 100 -5.54 -8.48 2.02
N VAL A 101 -4.36 -8.69 1.45
CA VAL A 101 -3.76 -7.78 0.46
C VAL A 101 -3.70 -8.52 -0.87
N LEU A 102 -4.24 -7.90 -1.91
CA LEU A 102 -4.17 -8.44 -3.27
C LEU A 102 -2.84 -8.02 -3.90
N VAL A 103 -2.19 -8.98 -4.55
CA VAL A 103 -0.92 -8.79 -5.23
C VAL A 103 -1.21 -8.75 -6.72
N LEU A 104 -1.29 -7.55 -7.29
CA LEU A 104 -1.63 -7.33 -8.70
C LEU A 104 -0.38 -6.89 -9.45
N ARG A 105 -0.01 -7.59 -10.52
CA ARG A 105 1.14 -7.20 -11.34
C ARG A 105 0.78 -5.98 -12.20
N ALA A 106 1.60 -4.92 -12.17
CA ALA A 106 1.42 -3.75 -13.02
C ALA A 106 1.95 -4.07 -14.44
N SER A 107 1.06 -4.57 -15.30
CA SER A 107 1.26 -4.83 -16.73
C SER A 107 2.13 -6.04 -17.15
N ALA A 108 1.80 -6.55 -18.34
CA ALA A 108 2.55 -7.52 -19.14
C ALA A 108 3.48 -6.85 -20.18
N SER A 109 3.52 -5.50 -20.22
CA SER A 109 4.13 -4.68 -21.28
C SER A 109 5.32 -3.83 -20.82
N GLU A 110 5.62 -3.77 -19.53
CA GLU A 110 6.87 -3.16 -19.06
C GLU A 110 7.96 -4.19 -19.24
N ARG A 111 9.04 -3.81 -19.94
CA ARG A 111 10.30 -4.55 -20.11
C ARG A 111 10.59 -5.43 -18.89
N PRO A 112 10.11 -6.69 -18.85
CA PRO A 112 10.23 -7.52 -17.66
C PRO A 112 11.71 -7.71 -17.32
N GLU A 113 12.58 -7.58 -18.32
CA GLU A 113 14.03 -7.64 -18.21
C GLU A 113 14.68 -6.56 -17.29
N LYS A 114 13.94 -5.57 -16.76
CA LYS A 114 14.54 -4.49 -15.93
C LYS A 114 13.87 -4.25 -14.57
N ALA A 115 12.55 -4.37 -14.47
CA ALA A 115 11.86 -4.14 -13.21
C ALA A 115 10.51 -4.85 -13.13
N LEU A 116 10.22 -5.42 -11.96
CA LEU A 116 8.89 -5.88 -11.58
C LEU A 116 8.17 -4.78 -10.82
N LYS A 117 6.97 -4.43 -11.29
CA LYS A 117 6.03 -3.57 -10.56
C LYS A 117 4.84 -4.37 -10.07
N VAL A 118 4.55 -4.25 -8.79
CA VAL A 118 3.45 -4.95 -8.12
C VAL A 118 2.63 -3.94 -7.33
N HIS A 119 1.34 -3.91 -7.57
CA HIS A 119 0.36 -3.22 -6.75
C HIS A 119 -0.09 -4.14 -5.63
N LEU A 120 0.10 -3.66 -4.41
CA LEU A 120 -0.41 -4.26 -3.19
C LEU A 120 -1.66 -3.49 -2.82
N VAL A 121 -2.81 -4.13 -2.97
CA VAL A 121 -4.14 -3.53 -2.79
C VAL A 121 -4.79 -4.15 -1.55
N PRO A 122 -4.74 -3.46 -0.39
CA PRO A 122 -5.42 -3.88 0.82
C PRO A 122 -6.94 -4.04 0.61
N TYR A 123 -7.50 -5.14 1.09
CA TYR A 123 -8.90 -5.52 0.94
C TYR A 123 -9.55 -5.71 2.31
N PHE A 124 -10.58 -4.90 2.58
CA PHE A 124 -11.23 -4.79 3.88
C PHE A 124 -12.67 -5.34 3.85
N GLU A 125 -13.29 -5.48 5.02
CA GLU A 125 -14.68 -5.95 5.18
C GLU A 125 -15.68 -5.14 4.35
N SER A 126 -15.55 -3.81 4.32
CA SER A 126 -16.42 -2.96 3.48
C SER A 126 -16.33 -3.31 1.99
N HIS A 127 -15.11 -3.59 1.50
CA HIS A 127 -14.88 -3.97 0.12
C HIS A 127 -15.51 -5.33 -0.19
N GLN A 128 -15.44 -6.28 0.75
CA GLN A 128 -16.10 -7.58 0.60
C GLN A 128 -17.60 -7.46 0.48
N PHE A 129 -18.22 -6.65 1.33
CA PHE A 129 -19.64 -6.39 1.24
C PHE A 129 -20.00 -5.80 -0.14
N ALA A 130 -19.27 -4.77 -0.59
CA ALA A 130 -19.49 -4.15 -1.89
C ALA A 130 -19.32 -5.13 -3.08
N CYS A 131 -18.29 -5.98 -3.04
CA CYS A 131 -18.02 -6.97 -4.08
C CYS A 131 -19.16 -7.99 -4.21
N LEU A 132 -19.60 -8.55 -3.08
CA LEU A 132 -20.64 -9.58 -3.05
C LEU A 132 -21.99 -9.02 -3.48
N SER A 133 -22.35 -7.83 -3.00
CA SER A 133 -23.59 -7.13 -3.39
C SER A 133 -23.63 -6.88 -4.89
N ARG A 134 -22.56 -6.32 -5.46
CA ARG A 134 -22.44 -6.07 -6.91
C ARG A 134 -22.52 -7.37 -7.72
N PHE A 135 -21.86 -8.44 -7.26
CA PHE A 135 -21.88 -9.72 -7.97
C PHE A 135 -23.28 -10.35 -7.98
N ALA A 136 -23.95 -10.34 -6.83
CA ALA A 136 -25.32 -10.83 -6.70
C ALA A 136 -26.28 -10.08 -7.61
N GLU A 137 -26.20 -8.75 -7.65
CA GLU A 137 -27.02 -7.91 -8.52
C GLU A 137 -26.77 -8.19 -10.01
N ARG A 138 -25.50 -8.20 -10.44
CA ARG A 138 -25.15 -8.36 -11.86
C ARG A 138 -25.49 -9.75 -12.39
N HIS A 139 -25.26 -10.79 -11.59
CA HIS A 139 -25.44 -12.18 -12.02
C HIS A 139 -26.78 -12.78 -11.56
N ARG A 140 -27.61 -12.01 -10.85
CA ARG A 140 -28.90 -12.46 -10.29
C ARG A 140 -28.74 -13.73 -9.45
N VAL A 141 -27.67 -13.82 -8.67
CA VAL A 141 -27.38 -14.93 -7.74
C VAL A 141 -27.75 -14.55 -6.31
N LEU A 142 -27.81 -15.53 -5.42
CA LEU A 142 -28.13 -15.29 -4.01
C LEU A 142 -27.13 -14.33 -3.34
N PRO A 143 -27.59 -13.41 -2.48
CA PRO A 143 -26.71 -12.59 -1.66
C PRO A 143 -25.71 -13.46 -0.89
N GLY A 144 -24.43 -13.08 -0.92
CA GLY A 144 -23.35 -13.83 -0.28
C GLY A 144 -22.64 -14.86 -1.16
N THR A 145 -23.08 -15.07 -2.41
CA THR A 145 -22.33 -15.89 -3.39
C THR A 145 -20.94 -15.28 -3.62
N PRO A 146 -19.84 -16.03 -3.39
CA PRO A 146 -18.49 -15.52 -3.60
C PRO A 146 -18.29 -15.06 -5.04
N GLY A 147 -17.84 -13.82 -5.21
CA GLY A 147 -17.58 -13.25 -6.53
C GLY A 147 -17.43 -11.73 -6.48
N GLY A 148 -17.26 -11.13 -7.66
CA GLY A 148 -17.31 -9.68 -7.83
C GLY A 148 -16.01 -8.92 -7.60
N LEU A 149 -14.97 -9.54 -7.03
CA LEU A 149 -13.73 -8.84 -6.67
C LEU A 149 -13.06 -8.13 -7.84
N LEU A 150 -12.80 -8.84 -8.95
CA LEU A 150 -12.18 -8.24 -10.14
C LEU A 150 -13.07 -7.14 -10.75
N GLY A 151 -14.39 -7.37 -10.80
CA GLY A 151 -15.33 -6.38 -11.31
C GLY A 151 -15.49 -5.15 -10.41
N TRP A 152 -15.22 -5.29 -9.11
CA TRP A 152 -15.17 -4.18 -8.17
C TRP A 152 -13.86 -3.40 -8.31
N ILE A 153 -12.71 -4.08 -8.43
CA ILE A 153 -11.41 -3.42 -8.70
C ILE A 153 -11.51 -2.54 -9.94
N GLY A 154 -11.99 -3.08 -11.06
CA GLY A 154 -12.15 -2.29 -12.30
C GLY A 154 -13.06 -1.07 -12.12
N SER A 155 -14.14 -1.18 -11.36
CA SER A 155 -15.01 -0.02 -11.08
C SER A 155 -14.38 1.05 -10.18
N GLN A 156 -13.38 0.68 -9.37
CA GLN A 156 -12.62 1.65 -8.59
C GLN A 156 -11.51 2.27 -9.43
N GLU A 157 -10.90 1.53 -10.35
CA GLU A 157 -10.00 2.07 -11.37
C GLU A 157 -10.71 3.16 -12.19
N ASP A 158 -11.92 2.90 -12.70
CA ASP A 158 -12.71 3.91 -13.43
C ASP A 158 -12.95 5.21 -12.63
N LYS A 159 -13.18 5.10 -11.32
CA LYS A 159 -13.39 6.25 -10.42
C LYS A 159 -12.08 7.03 -10.20
N VAL A 160 -10.99 6.30 -10.01
CA VAL A 160 -9.66 6.86 -9.82
C VAL A 160 -9.22 7.59 -11.09
N ASP A 161 -9.42 7.00 -12.27
CA ASP A 161 -9.12 7.62 -13.56
C ASP A 161 -9.88 8.94 -13.75
N ALA A 162 -11.16 8.99 -13.32
CA ALA A 162 -11.93 10.23 -13.34
C ALA A 162 -11.32 11.32 -12.43
N TRP A 163 -10.80 10.96 -11.25
CA TRP A 163 -10.10 11.92 -10.39
C TRP A 163 -8.84 12.47 -11.05
N GLU A 164 -8.08 11.63 -11.76
CA GLU A 164 -6.87 12.08 -12.45
C GLU A 164 -7.18 13.11 -13.55
N VAL A 165 -8.36 13.03 -14.16
CA VAL A 165 -8.85 14.03 -15.12
C VAL A 165 -9.20 15.35 -14.43
N ASP A 166 -9.82 15.29 -13.24
CA ASP A 166 -10.22 16.47 -12.46
C ASP A 166 -9.03 17.24 -11.85
N PHE A 167 -7.85 16.62 -11.74
CA PHE A 167 -6.59 17.24 -11.30
C PHE A 167 -5.58 17.38 -12.46
N PRO A 168 -5.72 18.39 -13.33
CA PRO A 168 -4.97 18.49 -14.58
C PRO A 168 -3.46 18.74 -14.41
N ASN A 169 -3.00 19.09 -13.20
CA ASN A 169 -1.58 19.25 -12.91
C ASN A 169 -1.09 18.28 -11.82
N LYS A 170 0.08 17.68 -12.10
CA LYS A 170 0.73 16.68 -11.23
C LYS A 170 0.98 17.22 -9.81
N GLU A 171 1.34 18.50 -9.70
CA GLU A 171 1.63 19.16 -8.40
C GLU A 171 0.39 19.29 -7.52
N GLY A 172 -0.77 19.67 -8.08
CA GLY A 172 -2.02 19.74 -7.34
C GLY A 172 -2.44 18.36 -6.82
N HIS A 173 -2.27 17.33 -7.65
CA HIS A 173 -2.61 15.96 -7.29
C HIS A 173 -1.65 15.38 -6.21
N ASP A 174 -0.34 15.64 -6.33
CA ASP A 174 0.64 15.25 -5.30
C ASP A 174 0.38 15.99 -3.97
N LYS A 175 0.00 17.27 -4.01
CA LYS A 175 -0.37 18.05 -2.83
C LYS A 175 -1.65 17.50 -2.17
N TRP A 176 -2.68 17.20 -2.96
CA TRP A 176 -3.91 16.60 -2.44
C TRP A 176 -3.66 15.25 -1.78
N ALA A 177 -2.92 14.35 -2.44
CA ALA A 177 -2.56 13.05 -1.86
C ALA A 177 -1.71 13.21 -0.58
N GLY A 178 -0.70 14.08 -0.61
CA GLY A 178 0.24 14.25 0.50
C GLY A 178 -0.34 14.99 1.71
N GLU A 179 -0.99 16.13 1.48
CA GLU A 179 -1.46 17.04 2.52
C GLU A 179 -2.93 16.77 2.90
N THR A 180 -3.82 16.71 1.91
CA THR A 180 -5.27 16.54 2.16
C THR A 180 -5.58 15.12 2.62
N LEU A 181 -5.15 14.10 1.88
CA LEU A 181 -5.33 12.70 2.26
C LEU A 181 -4.33 12.22 3.32
N ARG A 182 -3.36 13.08 3.71
CA ARG A 182 -2.32 12.79 4.70
C ARG A 182 -1.51 11.52 4.39
N MET A 183 -1.33 11.18 3.10
CA MET A 183 -0.62 9.95 2.71
C MET A 183 0.86 9.97 3.13
N ASN A 184 1.47 11.15 3.27
CA ASN A 184 2.83 11.28 3.79
C ASN A 184 2.91 10.83 5.27
N ALA A 185 1.90 11.19 6.07
CA ALA A 185 1.82 10.76 7.46
C ALA A 185 1.53 9.25 7.57
N LEU A 186 0.71 8.69 6.66
CA LEU A 186 0.49 7.25 6.59
C LEU A 186 1.78 6.50 6.20
N ALA A 187 2.57 7.04 5.27
CA ALA A 187 3.87 6.48 4.90
C ALA A 187 4.83 6.43 6.11
N ILE A 188 4.89 7.51 6.90
CA ILE A 188 5.67 7.56 8.15
C ILE A 188 5.19 6.48 9.12
N ARG A 189 3.88 6.34 9.32
CA ARG A 189 3.31 5.32 10.21
C ARG A 189 3.66 3.90 9.78
N LEU A 190 3.65 3.63 8.47
CA LEU A 190 4.09 2.35 7.91
C LEU A 190 5.58 2.09 8.16
N VAL A 191 6.43 3.11 8.04
CA VAL A 191 7.86 3.02 8.38
C VAL A 191 8.06 2.70 9.87
N GLU A 192 7.29 3.32 10.76
CA GLU A 192 7.34 3.03 12.20
C GLU A 192 7.01 1.56 12.47
N VAL A 193 5.92 1.05 11.91
CA VAL A 193 5.49 -0.35 12.07
C VAL A 193 6.49 -1.32 11.44
N LEU A 194 7.10 -0.95 10.31
CA LEU A 194 8.14 -1.74 9.66
C LEU A 194 9.39 -1.88 10.55
N ASN A 195 9.79 -0.79 11.21
CA ASN A 195 10.98 -0.74 12.06
C ASN A 195 10.75 -1.25 13.49
N ASP A 196 9.49 -1.34 13.94
CA ASP A 196 9.14 -1.91 15.23
C ASP A 196 9.30 -3.45 15.22
N THR A 197 10.52 -3.86 15.54
CA THR A 197 10.96 -5.27 15.66
C THR A 197 10.60 -5.90 17.01
N SER A 198 9.97 -5.14 17.92
CA SER A 198 9.70 -5.54 19.30
C SER A 198 8.72 -6.72 19.38
N GLY A 199 7.77 -6.81 18.44
CA GLY A 199 6.82 -7.92 18.36
C GLY A 199 7.38 -9.20 17.71
N GLU A 200 8.37 -9.05 16.82
CA GLU A 200 8.91 -10.17 16.02
C GLU A 200 9.98 -10.96 16.78
N ARG A 201 10.79 -10.28 17.60
CA ARG A 201 11.72 -10.94 18.55
C ARG A 201 10.96 -11.74 19.62
N ALA A 202 9.86 -11.20 20.15
CA ALA A 202 9.05 -11.88 21.16
C ALA A 202 8.34 -13.15 20.62
N ARG A 203 7.83 -13.10 19.38
CA ARG A 203 7.19 -14.27 18.73
C ARG A 203 8.20 -15.34 18.31
N ARG A 204 9.37 -14.95 17.79
CA ARG A 204 10.44 -15.91 17.47
C ARG A 204 11.00 -16.61 18.71
N GLN A 205 11.12 -15.92 19.85
CA GLN A 205 11.52 -16.53 21.12
C GLN A 205 10.47 -17.47 21.72
N LYS A 206 9.18 -17.27 21.39
CA LYS A 206 8.09 -18.16 21.84
C LYS A 206 8.01 -19.43 20.98
N ALA A 207 8.25 -19.31 19.67
CA ALA A 207 8.24 -20.43 18.74
C ALA A 207 9.45 -21.37 18.84
N THR A 208 10.61 -20.91 19.34
CA THR A 208 11.78 -21.75 19.62
C THR A 208 11.79 -22.36 21.02
N ARG A 209 10.76 -22.07 21.84
CA ARG A 209 10.58 -22.61 23.19
C ARG A 209 9.37 -23.55 23.30
N SER A 210 8.77 -23.94 22.17
CA SER A 210 7.69 -24.94 22.08
C SER A 210 8.19 -26.17 21.34
#